data_AF-A0A3S5J7K7-F1
#
_entry.id   AF-A0A3S5J7K7-F1
#
_cell.length_a   1.000
_cell.length_b   1.000
_cell.length_c   1.000
_cell.angle_alpha   90.00
_cell.angle_beta   90.00
_cell.angle_gamma   90.00
#
_symmetry.space_group_name_H-M   'P 1'
#
loop_
_entity.id
_entity.type
_entity.pdbx_description
1 polymer ?
#
loop_
_entity_poly.entity_id
_entity_poly.type
_entity_poly.pdbx_seq_one_letter_code
_entity_poly.pdbx_strand_id
1 'polypeptide(L)'
;MAAWMGSQSMNSLKFWIAVGLGSGLSRKAPGTTGTLGVMPLLVMVWDASFMVWVTGFIVLCALSIWSIPEAGRRLGEPDHGQIVIDEWVGMWLAAYGVNSFTNFPVWIGLLIGFVGFRIFDIAKPWPVSWCEQKIAGSWGVLMDDVAAGGYVLILGLVFGMLSGHPG
;
A
#
# COMPACT_ATOMS: atom_id res chain seq x y z
N MET A 1 -16.09 -0.63 -33.25
CA MET A 1 -14.70 -1.05 -33.01
C MET A 1 -13.95 -0.13 -32.04
N ALA A 2 -13.96 1.20 -32.22
CA ALA A 2 -13.25 2.13 -31.31
C ALA A 2 -13.65 2.04 -29.82
N ALA A 3 -14.96 1.99 -29.50
CA ALA A 3 -15.44 1.87 -28.12
C ALA A 3 -15.06 0.53 -27.45
N TRP A 4 -15.01 -0.56 -28.23
CA TRP A 4 -14.60 -1.88 -27.74
C TRP A 4 -13.07 -1.97 -27.53
N MET A 5 -12.28 -1.36 -28.41
CA MET A 5 -10.83 -1.25 -28.21
C MET A 5 -10.50 -0.38 -26.98
N GLY A 6 -11.26 0.70 -26.76
CA GLY A 6 -11.14 1.57 -25.59
C GLY A 6 -11.43 0.85 -24.28
N SER A 7 -12.47 0.01 -24.22
CA SER A 7 -12.79 -0.76 -23.01
C SER A 7 -11.73 -1.82 -22.70
N GLN A 8 -11.17 -2.50 -23.71
CA GLN A 8 -10.09 -3.48 -23.52
C GLN A 8 -8.78 -2.83 -23.04
N SER A 9 -8.44 -1.65 -23.57
CA SER A 9 -7.30 -0.86 -23.11
C SER A 9 -7.46 -0.45 -21.64
N MET A 10 -8.65 0.07 -21.29
CA MET A 10 -8.96 0.48 -19.91
C MET A 10 -8.87 -0.69 -18.92
N ASN A 11 -9.42 -1.85 -19.29
CA ASN A 11 -9.35 -3.05 -18.45
C ASN A 11 -7.90 -3.53 -18.26
N SER A 12 -7.07 -3.38 -19.29
CA SER A 12 -5.65 -3.74 -19.20
C SER A 12 -4.88 -2.78 -18.30
N LEU A 13 -5.19 -1.48 -18.37
CA LEU A 13 -4.61 -0.48 -17.48
C LEU A 13 -4.95 -0.76 -16.01
N LYS A 14 -6.23 -1.04 -15.70
CA LYS A 14 -6.65 -1.45 -14.35
C LYS A 14 -5.85 -2.64 -13.85
N PHE A 15 -5.73 -3.68 -14.67
CA PHE A 15 -4.96 -4.86 -14.29
C PHE A 15 -3.50 -4.53 -13.96
N TRP A 16 -2.82 -3.77 -14.82
CA TRP A 16 -1.43 -3.38 -14.61
C TRP A 16 -1.24 -2.53 -13.36
N ILE A 17 -2.17 -1.64 -13.04
CA ILE A 17 -2.15 -0.86 -11.80
C ILE A 17 -2.33 -1.77 -10.58
N ALA A 18 -3.32 -2.66 -10.61
CA ALA A 18 -3.60 -3.56 -9.50
C ALA A 18 -2.40 -4.45 -9.15
N VAL A 19 -1.64 -4.92 -10.14
CA VAL A 19 -0.45 -5.76 -9.94
C VAL A 19 0.85 -4.97 -9.74
N GLY A 20 0.76 -3.68 -9.38
CA GLY A 20 1.91 -2.83 -9.07
C GLY A 20 2.85 -2.62 -10.26
N LEU A 21 2.29 -2.43 -11.45
CA LEU A 21 3.04 -2.29 -12.71
C LEU A 21 3.97 -3.49 -13.01
N GLY A 22 3.62 -4.66 -12.49
CA GLY A 22 4.36 -5.91 -12.67
C GLY A 22 5.14 -6.36 -11.44
N SER A 23 5.22 -5.54 -10.38
CA SER A 23 5.91 -5.91 -9.14
C SER A 23 5.25 -7.09 -8.42
N GLY A 24 3.92 -7.23 -8.53
CA GLY A 24 3.14 -8.36 -7.98
C GLY A 24 3.23 -9.65 -8.80
N LEU A 25 3.81 -9.63 -10.02
CA LEU A 25 3.84 -10.81 -10.91
C LEU A 25 4.96 -11.82 -10.58
N SER A 26 5.70 -11.62 -9.49
CA SER A 26 6.78 -12.53 -9.08
C SER A 26 6.24 -13.90 -8.68
N ARG A 27 6.83 -14.97 -9.22
CA ARG A 27 6.43 -16.35 -8.92
C ARG A 27 6.79 -16.83 -7.52
N LYS A 28 7.77 -16.21 -6.86
CA LYS A 28 8.37 -16.73 -5.61
C LYS A 28 7.87 -16.03 -4.35
N ALA A 29 7.66 -14.72 -4.42
CA ALA A 29 7.26 -13.90 -3.28
C ALA A 29 6.53 -12.65 -3.79
N PRO A 30 5.32 -12.81 -4.34
CA PRO A 30 4.61 -11.73 -5.02
C PRO A 30 4.30 -10.55 -4.09
N GLY A 31 4.00 -10.79 -2.80
CA GLY A 31 3.84 -9.70 -1.82
C GLY A 31 5.16 -8.97 -1.52
N THR A 32 6.29 -9.68 -1.34
CA THR A 32 7.58 -9.00 -1.11
C THR A 32 8.00 -8.14 -2.31
N THR A 33 7.93 -8.67 -3.52
CA THR A 33 8.27 -7.90 -4.72
C THR A 33 7.23 -6.82 -5.01
N GLY A 34 5.96 -7.09 -4.68
CA GLY A 34 4.82 -6.18 -4.74
C GLY A 34 5.07 -4.92 -3.95
N THR A 35 5.24 -5.09 -2.64
CA THR A 35 5.59 -4.06 -1.66
C THR A 35 6.88 -3.31 -2.03
N LEU A 36 7.92 -4.00 -2.53
CA LEU A 36 9.14 -3.33 -3.00
C LEU A 36 8.90 -2.42 -4.22
N GLY A 37 7.84 -2.67 -4.99
CA GLY A 37 7.46 -1.88 -6.17
C GLY A 37 7.18 -0.40 -5.86
N VAL A 38 6.71 -0.07 -4.65
CA VAL A 38 6.45 1.34 -4.27
C VAL A 38 7.72 2.08 -3.81
N MET A 39 8.80 1.37 -3.49
CA MET A 39 10.03 1.97 -2.93
C MET A 39 10.62 3.12 -3.76
N PRO A 40 10.71 3.04 -5.11
CA PRO A 40 11.23 4.14 -5.90
C PRO A 40 10.39 5.42 -5.75
N LEU A 41 9.06 5.29 -5.63
CA LEU A 41 8.17 6.43 -5.39
C LEU A 41 8.41 7.01 -3.99
N LEU A 42 8.55 6.15 -2.97
CA LEU A 42 8.81 6.60 -1.59
C LEU A 42 10.15 7.33 -1.44
N VAL A 43 11.20 6.87 -2.12
CA VAL A 43 12.49 7.58 -2.18
C VAL A 43 12.32 8.96 -2.81
N MET A 44 11.53 9.07 -3.89
CA MET A 44 11.30 10.33 -4.59
C MET A 44 10.49 11.33 -3.75
N VAL A 45 9.55 10.87 -2.92
CA VAL A 45 8.70 11.73 -2.10
C VAL A 45 9.19 11.90 -0.66
N TRP A 46 10.33 11.32 -0.29
CA TRP A 46 10.78 11.27 1.11
C TRP A 46 10.87 12.65 1.76
N ASP A 47 11.43 13.63 1.05
CA ASP A 47 11.55 15.02 1.51
C ASP A 47 10.43 15.93 0.96
N ALA A 48 9.35 15.35 0.44
CA ALA A 48 8.23 16.11 -0.10
C ALA A 48 7.35 16.71 1.02
N SER A 49 6.54 17.71 0.66
CA SER A 49 5.62 18.33 1.61
C SER A 49 4.52 17.37 2.05
N PHE A 50 3.93 17.64 3.22
CA PHE A 50 2.76 16.91 3.72
C PHE A 50 1.62 16.79 2.68
N MET A 51 1.41 17.83 1.87
CA MET A 51 0.38 17.82 0.83
C MET A 51 0.65 16.77 -0.25
N VAL A 52 1.91 16.50 -0.58
CA VAL A 52 2.29 15.43 -1.53
C VAL A 52 1.99 14.07 -0.92
N TRP A 53 2.33 13.85 0.35
CA TRP A 53 2.02 12.61 1.07
C TRP A 53 0.52 12.32 1.12
N VAL A 54 -0.30 13.31 1.51
CA VAL A 54 -1.77 13.19 1.57
C VAL A 54 -2.35 12.94 0.18
N THR A 55 -1.90 13.70 -0.82
CA THR A 55 -2.40 13.55 -2.20
C THR A 55 -2.03 12.17 -2.76
N GLY A 56 -0.79 11.72 -2.54
CA GLY A 56 -0.33 10.39 -2.95
C GLY A 56 -1.15 9.28 -2.30
N PHE A 57 -1.43 9.39 -1.00
CA PHE A 57 -2.27 8.44 -0.28
C PHE A 57 -3.69 8.37 -0.87
N ILE A 58 -4.35 9.52 -1.09
CA ILE A 58 -5.70 9.57 -1.67
C ILE A 58 -5.72 8.97 -3.08
N VAL A 59 -4.72 9.31 -3.91
CA VAL A 59 -4.60 8.79 -5.27
C VAL A 59 -4.40 7.27 -5.26
N LEU A 60 -3.50 6.74 -4.42
CA LEU A 60 -3.26 5.30 -4.33
C LEU A 60 -4.50 4.54 -3.83
N CYS A 61 -5.23 5.08 -2.84
CA CYS A 61 -6.51 4.53 -2.39
C CYS A 61 -7.53 4.47 -3.53
N ALA A 62 -7.69 5.58 -4.28
CA ALA A 62 -8.61 5.64 -5.41
C ALA A 62 -8.24 4.64 -6.52
N LEU A 63 -6.95 4.55 -6.85
CA LEU A 63 -6.42 3.59 -7.81
C LEU A 63 -6.65 2.14 -7.36
N SER A 64 -6.47 1.84 -6.07
CA SER A 64 -6.73 0.52 -5.50
C SER A 64 -8.18 0.11 -5.68
N ILE A 65 -9.12 0.93 -5.18
CA ILE A 65 -10.57 0.64 -5.29
C ILE A 65 -11.01 0.45 -6.74
N TRP A 66 -10.46 1.26 -7.65
CA TRP A 66 -10.81 1.24 -9.07
C TRP A 66 -10.23 0.05 -9.85
N SER A 67 -9.07 -0.47 -9.44
CA SER A 67 -8.31 -1.47 -10.19
C SER A 67 -8.48 -2.92 -9.69
N ILE A 68 -8.62 -3.12 -8.37
CA ILE A 68 -8.75 -4.44 -7.72
C ILE A 68 -9.86 -5.31 -8.36
N PRO A 69 -11.08 -4.82 -8.63
CA PRO A 69 -12.16 -5.67 -9.16
C PRO A 69 -11.82 -6.30 -10.52
N GLU A 70 -11.11 -5.57 -11.37
CA GLU A 70 -10.73 -6.08 -12.69
C GLU A 70 -9.60 -7.11 -12.59
N ALA A 71 -8.64 -6.91 -11.67
CA ALA A 71 -7.61 -7.90 -11.43
C ALA A 71 -8.17 -9.17 -10.80
N GLY A 72 -9.06 -9.05 -9.81
CA GLY A 72 -9.72 -10.21 -9.22
C GLY A 72 -10.53 -11.01 -10.23
N ARG A 73 -11.21 -10.34 -11.17
CA ARG A 73 -11.92 -10.99 -12.29
C ARG A 73 -10.97 -11.75 -13.22
N ARG A 74 -9.78 -11.23 -13.49
CA ARG A 74 -8.78 -11.86 -14.39
C ARG A 74 -8.02 -13.00 -13.73
N LEU A 75 -7.72 -12.86 -12.45
CA LEU A 75 -6.97 -13.84 -11.67
C LEU A 75 -7.87 -14.92 -11.07
N GLY A 76 -9.19 -14.72 -11.06
CA GLY A 76 -10.19 -15.67 -10.57
C GLY A 76 -10.43 -15.60 -9.06
N GLU A 77 -9.75 -14.68 -8.36
CA GLU A 77 -9.84 -14.51 -6.91
C GLU A 77 -9.74 -13.02 -6.54
N PRO A 78 -10.69 -12.46 -5.76
CA PRO A 78 -10.74 -11.03 -5.43
C PRO A 78 -9.52 -10.50 -4.66
N ASP A 79 -8.85 -11.36 -3.89
CA ASP A 79 -7.68 -11.07 -3.06
C ASP A 79 -6.53 -12.00 -3.46
N HIS A 80 -6.26 -12.05 -4.76
CA HIS A 80 -5.15 -12.86 -5.27
C HIS A 80 -3.84 -12.14 -4.93
N GLY A 81 -2.87 -12.83 -4.33
CA GLY A 81 -1.60 -12.21 -3.89
C GLY A 81 -0.69 -11.62 -4.98
N GLN A 82 -1.15 -11.50 -6.24
CA GLN A 82 -0.49 -10.69 -7.28
C GLN A 82 -1.06 -9.25 -7.33
N ILE A 83 -2.20 -9.02 -6.72
CA ILE A 83 -2.78 -7.70 -6.46
C ILE A 83 -1.98 -7.13 -5.28
N VAL A 84 -1.34 -5.98 -5.49
CA VAL A 84 -0.37 -5.41 -4.54
C VAL A 84 -0.49 -3.89 -4.46
N ILE A 85 -1.51 -3.30 -5.10
CA ILE A 85 -1.72 -1.84 -5.11
C ILE A 85 -2.23 -1.32 -3.75
N ASP A 86 -2.97 -2.16 -3.05
CA ASP A 86 -3.31 -2.10 -1.63
C ASP A 86 -2.04 -2.12 -0.76
N GLU A 87 -1.08 -3.02 -1.03
CA GLU A 87 0.19 -3.04 -0.27
C GLU A 87 0.97 -1.73 -0.46
N TRP A 88 0.85 -1.09 -1.64
CA TRP A 88 1.47 0.22 -1.89
C TRP A 88 0.86 1.31 -1.04
N VAL A 89 -0.46 1.28 -0.81
CA VAL A 89 -1.15 2.22 0.08
C VAL A 89 -0.69 2.03 1.52
N GLY A 90 -0.66 0.78 2.00
CA GLY A 90 -0.21 0.46 3.34
C GLY A 90 1.24 0.90 3.58
N MET A 91 2.14 0.60 2.66
CA MET A 91 3.54 1.05 2.73
C MET A 91 3.70 2.57 2.65
N TRP A 92 2.88 3.26 1.86
CA TRP A 92 2.90 4.72 1.79
C TRP A 92 2.62 5.33 3.16
N LEU A 93 1.61 4.79 3.86
CA LEU A 93 1.24 5.24 5.19
C LEU A 93 2.31 4.89 6.24
N ALA A 94 2.88 3.68 6.15
CA ALA A 94 3.97 3.24 7.03
C ALA A 94 5.22 4.13 6.88
N ALA A 95 5.62 4.40 5.64
CA ALA A 95 6.77 5.24 5.33
C ALA A 95 6.56 6.70 5.79
N TYR A 96 5.36 7.25 5.57
CA TYR A 96 4.99 8.58 6.07
C TYR A 96 5.16 8.68 7.59
N GLY A 97 4.66 7.69 8.33
CA GLY A 97 4.77 7.67 9.78
C GLY A 97 6.21 7.63 10.29
N VAL A 98 7.06 6.82 9.65
CA VAL A 98 8.50 6.79 10.00
C VAL A 98 9.18 8.11 9.61
N ASN A 99 8.92 8.64 8.42
CA ASN A 99 9.51 9.88 7.94
C ASN A 99 9.13 11.09 8.80
N SER A 100 7.86 11.23 9.17
CA SER A 100 7.36 12.42 9.88
C SER A 100 7.67 12.43 11.37
N PHE A 101 7.76 11.25 12.00
CA PHE A 101 7.87 11.17 13.46
C PHE A 101 9.22 10.64 13.95
N THR A 102 10.18 10.44 13.05
CA THR A 102 11.54 9.97 13.39
C THR A 102 12.60 10.74 12.60
N ASN A 103 13.88 10.64 13.03
CA ASN A 103 15.03 11.23 12.33
C ASN A 103 15.86 10.20 11.55
N PHE A 104 15.26 9.08 11.16
CA PHE A 104 16.04 8.06 10.47
C PHE A 104 16.40 8.53 9.05
N PRO A 105 17.65 8.30 8.60
CA PRO A 105 18.02 8.48 7.19
C PRO A 105 17.08 7.69 6.28
N VAL A 106 16.80 8.20 5.08
CA VAL A 106 15.83 7.63 4.13
C VAL A 106 15.87 6.11 4.01
N TRP A 107 17.06 5.53 3.82
CA TRP A 107 17.20 4.08 3.64
C TRP A 107 16.89 3.28 4.91
N ILE A 108 17.23 3.82 6.08
CA ILE A 108 16.93 3.21 7.37
C ILE A 108 15.44 3.35 7.67
N GLY A 109 14.86 4.53 7.41
CA GLY A 109 13.44 4.78 7.59
C GLY A 109 12.57 3.90 6.69
N LEU A 110 12.93 3.75 5.41
CA LEU A 110 12.26 2.85 4.48
C LEU A 110 12.39 1.38 4.90
N LEU A 111 13.55 0.95 5.39
CA LEU A 111 13.73 -0.42 5.89
C LEU A 111 12.85 -0.68 7.12
N ILE A 112 12.82 0.26 8.07
CA ILE A 112 11.97 0.16 9.28
C ILE A 112 10.50 0.14 8.87
N GLY A 113 10.08 1.05 7.99
CA GLY A 113 8.72 1.10 7.47
C GLY A 113 8.33 -0.20 6.77
N PHE A 114 9.20 -0.74 5.92
CA PHE A 114 9.00 -2.00 5.21
C PHE A 114 8.83 -3.18 6.16
N VAL A 115 9.77 -3.36 7.08
CA VAL A 115 9.73 -4.46 8.04
C VAL A 115 8.52 -4.33 8.95
N GLY A 116 8.25 -3.13 9.47
CA GLY A 116 7.09 -2.86 10.30
C GLY A 116 5.78 -3.17 9.59
N PHE A 117 5.60 -2.67 8.37
CA PHE A 117 4.42 -2.91 7.56
C PHE A 117 4.22 -4.40 7.32
N ARG A 118 5.25 -5.12 6.85
CA ARG A 118 5.14 -6.57 6.59
C ARG A 118 4.83 -7.37 7.84
N ILE A 119 5.33 -6.97 9.01
CA ILE A 119 4.96 -7.60 10.28
C ILE A 119 3.45 -7.44 10.52
N PHE A 120 2.89 -6.24 10.37
CA PHE A 120 1.47 -5.99 10.64
C PHE A 120 0.52 -6.54 9.59
N ASP A 121 0.92 -6.48 8.32
CA ASP A 121 0.20 -7.07 7.18
C ASP A 121 0.10 -8.60 7.34
N ILE A 122 1.19 -9.28 7.71
CA ILE A 122 1.18 -10.73 7.96
C ILE A 122 0.47 -11.10 9.27
N ALA A 123 0.67 -10.31 10.34
CA ALA A 123 0.12 -10.63 11.66
C ALA A 123 -1.37 -10.32 11.80
N LYS A 124 -1.91 -9.40 10.99
CA LYS A 124 -3.30 -8.90 11.02
C LYS A 124 -3.87 -8.78 12.45
N PRO A 125 -3.24 -7.98 13.34
CA PRO A 125 -3.66 -7.90 14.72
C PRO A 125 -5.10 -7.37 14.84
N TRP A 126 -5.82 -7.88 15.82
CA TRP A 126 -7.16 -7.42 16.15
C TRP A 126 -7.12 -5.92 16.50
N PRO A 127 -8.06 -5.06 16.02
CA PRO A 127 -9.39 -5.35 15.46
C PRO A 127 -9.50 -5.43 13.92
N VAL A 128 -8.38 -5.35 13.17
CA VAL A 128 -8.39 -5.32 11.69
C VAL A 128 -9.03 -6.58 11.11
N SER A 129 -8.61 -7.75 11.57
CA SER A 129 -9.14 -9.05 11.12
C SER A 129 -10.64 -9.25 11.40
N TRP A 130 -11.26 -8.48 12.30
CA TRP A 130 -12.71 -8.50 12.53
C TRP A 130 -13.46 -7.62 11.52
N CYS A 131 -12.89 -6.49 11.12
CA CYS A 131 -13.45 -5.60 10.09
C CYS A 131 -13.33 -6.21 8.69
N GLU A 132 -12.19 -6.85 8.38
CA GLU A 132 -11.94 -7.59 7.14
C GLU A 132 -13.07 -8.57 6.82
N GLN A 133 -13.50 -9.35 7.81
CA GLN A 133 -14.58 -10.33 7.67
C GLN A 133 -15.95 -9.71 7.34
N LYS A 134 -16.13 -8.41 7.57
CA LYS A 134 -17.41 -7.70 7.37
C LYS A 134 -17.44 -6.78 6.16
N ILE A 135 -16.28 -6.36 5.66
CA ILE A 135 -16.16 -5.44 4.53
C ILE A 135 -15.74 -6.24 3.29
N ALA A 136 -16.68 -6.50 2.40
CA ALA A 136 -16.41 -7.26 1.18
C ALA A 136 -15.86 -6.39 0.04
N GLY A 137 -15.10 -7.03 -0.87
CA GLY A 137 -14.60 -6.43 -2.10
C GLY A 137 -13.36 -5.54 -1.88
N SER A 138 -13.08 -4.64 -2.83
CA SER A 138 -11.85 -3.84 -2.83
C SER A 138 -11.61 -3.01 -1.57
N TRP A 139 -12.68 -2.66 -0.86
CA TRP A 139 -12.58 -1.92 0.39
C TRP A 139 -12.03 -2.77 1.53
N GLY A 140 -12.38 -4.06 1.61
CA GLY A 140 -11.84 -4.95 2.63
C GLY A 140 -10.34 -5.11 2.45
N VAL A 141 -9.95 -5.51 1.24
CA VAL A 141 -8.56 -5.68 0.80
C VAL A 141 -7.73 -4.41 1.07
N LEU A 142 -8.20 -3.24 0.63
CA LEU A 142 -7.49 -1.98 0.88
C LEU A 142 -7.41 -1.60 2.37
N MET A 143 -8.47 -1.80 3.15
CA MET A 143 -8.49 -1.38 4.55
C MET A 143 -7.57 -2.22 5.43
N ASP A 144 -7.32 -3.47 5.07
CA ASP A 144 -6.36 -4.32 5.76
C ASP A 144 -4.94 -3.74 5.70
N ASP A 145 -4.47 -3.40 4.49
CA ASP A 145 -3.16 -2.81 4.29
C ASP A 145 -3.05 -1.38 4.83
N VAL A 146 -4.11 -0.58 4.70
CA VAL A 146 -4.19 0.75 5.32
C VAL A 146 -4.05 0.62 6.83
N ALA A 147 -4.69 -0.36 7.46
CA ALA A 147 -4.58 -0.56 8.90
C ALA A 147 -3.18 -1.05 9.30
N ALA A 148 -2.57 -1.96 8.55
CA ALA A 148 -1.19 -2.38 8.74
C ALA A 148 -0.21 -1.19 8.68
N GLY A 149 -0.35 -0.31 7.68
CA GLY A 149 0.41 0.93 7.59
C GLY A 149 0.12 1.91 8.72
N GLY A 150 -1.14 1.99 9.14
CA GLY A 150 -1.60 2.82 10.27
C GLY A 150 -0.95 2.41 11.60
N TYR A 151 -0.75 1.12 11.85
CA TYR A 151 -0.02 0.66 13.04
C TYR A 151 1.42 1.17 13.06
N VAL A 152 2.12 1.09 11.93
CA VAL A 152 3.50 1.62 11.83
C VAL A 152 3.50 3.13 12.05
N LEU A 153 2.52 3.85 11.50
CA LEU A 153 2.38 5.29 11.70
C LEU A 153 2.20 5.65 13.18
N ILE A 154 1.28 4.97 13.87
CA ILE A 154 1.04 5.19 15.30
C ILE A 154 2.31 4.88 16.10
N LEU A 155 3.04 3.82 15.76
CA LEU A 155 4.30 3.50 16.43
C LEU A 155 5.37 4.56 16.19
N GLY A 156 5.49 5.07 14.96
CA GLY A 156 6.36 6.20 14.64
C GLY A 156 6.01 7.43 15.48
N LEU A 157 4.73 7.78 15.54
CA LEU A 157 4.22 8.90 16.35
C LEU A 157 4.57 8.74 17.83
N VAL A 158 4.28 7.57 18.42
CA VAL A 158 4.59 7.28 19.82
C VAL A 158 6.10 7.36 20.08
N PHE A 159 6.91 6.82 19.17
CA PHE A 159 8.36 6.92 19.25
C PHE A 159 8.83 8.39 19.21
N GLY A 160 8.30 9.20 18.31
CA GLY A 160 8.58 10.64 18.22
C GLY A 160 8.25 11.37 19.52
N MET A 161 7.07 11.12 20.09
CA MET A 161 6.65 11.69 21.38
C MET A 161 7.60 11.31 22.52
N LEU A 162 8.01 10.03 22.61
CA LEU A 162 8.90 9.55 23.67
C LEU A 162 10.35 10.01 23.51
N SER A 163 10.80 10.22 22.27
CA SER A 163 12.15 10.69 21.96
C SER A 163 12.30 12.21 21.98
N GLY A 164 11.21 12.96 22.25
CA GLY A 164 11.21 14.42 22.26
C GLY A 164 11.30 15.04 20.87
N HIS A 165 10.91 14.30 19.84
CA HIS A 165 10.88 14.76 18.46
C HIS A 165 9.45 15.21 18.10
N PRO A 166 9.16 16.54 18.07
CA PRO A 166 7.88 17.02 17.58
C PRO A 166 7.84 16.81 16.06
N GLY A 167 6.83 16.08 15.58
CA GLY A 167 6.59 15.88 14.15
C GLY A 167 6.12 17.12 13.41
#